data_AF-A0A7S0TVL6-F1
#
_entry.id   AF-A0A7S0TVL6-F1
#
_cell.length_a   1.000
_cell.length_b   1.000
_cell.length_c   1.000
_cell.angle_alpha   90.00
_cell.angle_beta   90.00
_cell.angle_gamma   90.00
#
_symmetry.space_group_name_H-M   'P 1'
#
loop_
_entity.id
_entity.type
_entity.pdbx_description
1 polymer ?
#
loop_
_entity_poly.entity_id
_entity_poly.type
_entity_poly.pdbx_seq_one_letter_code
_entity_poly.pdbx_strand_id
1 'polypeptide(L)'
;ATGIMPFMPAKVLVPKNPLLRMLRGLVSLVLITLRLPFLLAAVLLVSINSLLISLIPIPFLRRPLQRLSDVIGCRYILFILGFWWISAGWEQKKVVSARGKADQGWPPCGDATSGTLLVANSCSYLDILYLSFRFSPTYGVPLREASSAKKQQCLVPKGLFGMLWDVAFSPKQDESQAVPVADLVARCKASSLGPLCILPEGLTSHEGAMLPFLPPVGGAPGLENTAWP
;
A
#
# COMPACT_ATOMS: atom_id res chain seq x y z
N ALA A 1 -31.04 3.95 -15.91
CA ALA A 1 -30.05 4.51 -14.98
C ALA A 1 -30.62 4.45 -13.57
N THR A 2 -30.20 3.47 -12.77
CA THR A 2 -30.56 3.42 -11.35
C THR A 2 -29.68 4.44 -10.62
N GLY A 3 -30.28 5.52 -10.13
CA GLY A 3 -29.61 6.61 -9.41
C GLY A 3 -29.13 6.20 -8.02
N ILE A 4 -28.22 5.24 -7.96
CA ILE A 4 -27.46 4.93 -6.76
C ILE A 4 -26.34 5.95 -6.73
N MET A 5 -26.34 6.86 -5.75
CA MET A 5 -25.23 7.81 -5.55
C MET A 5 -24.02 7.01 -5.05
N PRO A 6 -22.98 6.77 -5.88
CA PRO A 6 -21.82 5.97 -5.47
C PRO A 6 -20.96 6.69 -4.41
N PHE A 7 -21.27 7.95 -4.12
CA PHE A 7 -20.61 8.80 -3.13
C PHE A 7 -21.46 9.07 -1.88
N MET A 8 -22.58 8.36 -1.70
CA MET A 8 -23.30 8.46 -0.42
C MET A 8 -22.46 7.72 0.63
N PRO A 9 -21.94 8.41 1.67
CA PRO A 9 -21.20 7.73 2.72
C PRO A 9 -22.08 6.63 3.31
N ALA A 10 -21.48 5.48 3.59
CA ALA A 10 -22.19 4.38 4.22
C ALA A 10 -22.89 4.90 5.47
N LYS A 11 -24.20 4.70 5.58
CA LYS A 11 -24.98 5.18 6.73
C LYS A 11 -24.43 4.51 7.99
N VAL A 12 -23.65 5.24 8.77
CA VAL A 12 -23.17 4.76 10.07
C VAL A 12 -24.39 4.64 10.98
N LEU A 13 -24.72 3.41 11.37
CA LEU A 13 -25.79 3.15 12.34
C LEU A 13 -25.30 3.58 13.72
N VAL A 14 -25.58 4.84 14.07
CA VAL A 14 -25.34 5.35 15.42
C VAL A 14 -26.56 4.99 16.28
N PRO A 15 -26.39 4.29 17.41
CA PRO A 15 -27.50 3.99 18.31
C PRO A 15 -28.12 5.30 18.81
N LYS A 16 -29.46 5.37 18.76
CA LYS A 16 -30.22 6.53 19.27
C LYS A 16 -30.21 6.60 20.79
N ASN A 17 -30.04 5.46 21.47
CA ASN A 17 -30.07 5.36 22.93
C ASN A 17 -28.76 5.89 23.54
N PRO A 18 -28.80 6.89 24.44
CA PRO A 18 -27.60 7.51 25.01
C PRO A 18 -26.77 6.54 25.86
N LEU A 19 -27.44 5.64 26.60
CA LEU A 19 -26.77 4.61 27.41
C LEU A 19 -25.96 3.65 26.53
N LEU A 20 -26.54 3.21 25.40
CA LEU A 20 -25.85 2.31 24.47
C LEU A 20 -24.67 3.02 23.80
N ARG A 21 -24.77 4.32 23.54
CA ARG A 21 -23.66 5.14 23.04
C ARG A 21 -22.53 5.25 24.08
N MET A 22 -22.85 5.48 25.35
CA MET A 22 -21.86 5.53 26.44
C MET A 22 -21.17 4.17 26.63
N LEU A 23 -21.94 3.07 26.68
CA LEU A 23 -21.39 1.73 26.82
C LEU A 23 -20.46 1.37 25.64
N ARG A 24 -20.88 1.69 24.40
CA ARG A 24 -20.03 1.51 23.21
C ARG A 24 -18.73 2.32 23.34
N GLY A 25 -18.80 3.56 23.81
CA GLY A 25 -17.62 4.39 24.06
C GLY A 25 -16.66 3.79 25.08
N LEU A 26 -17.18 3.29 26.21
CA LEU A 26 -16.38 2.63 27.25
C LEU A 26 -15.72 1.35 26.73
N VAL A 27 -16.47 0.50 26.03
CA VAL A 27 -15.94 -0.72 25.42
C VAL A 27 -14.86 -0.38 24.39
N SER A 28 -15.10 0.61 23.53
CA SER A 28 -14.10 1.08 22.56
C SER A 28 -12.85 1.62 23.25
N LEU A 29 -12.99 2.38 24.34
CA LEU A 29 -11.85 2.90 25.10
C LEU A 29 -11.01 1.77 25.69
N VAL A 30 -11.65 0.80 26.34
CA VAL A 30 -10.96 -0.38 26.91
C VAL A 30 -10.25 -1.20 25.82
N LEU A 31 -10.90 -1.38 24.67
CA LEU A 31 -10.29 -2.09 23.54
C LEU A 31 -9.08 -1.32 22.98
N ILE A 32 -9.15 0.00 22.89
CA ILE A 32 -8.04 0.84 22.40
C ILE A 32 -6.88 0.81 23.39
N THR A 33 -7.14 1.02 24.69
CA THR A 33 -6.09 1.02 25.72
C THR A 33 -5.40 -0.33 25.82
N LEU A 34 -6.14 -1.43 25.63
CA LEU A 34 -5.56 -2.76 25.58
C LEU A 34 -4.77 -3.01 24.31
N ARG A 35 -5.28 -2.62 23.12
CA ARG A 35 -4.64 -2.93 21.82
C ARG A 35 -3.42 -2.06 21.52
N LEU A 36 -3.44 -0.79 21.92
CA LEU A 36 -2.39 0.17 21.60
C LEU A 36 -0.97 -0.27 22.01
N PRO A 37 -0.71 -0.78 23.24
CA PRO A 37 0.64 -1.22 23.61
C PRO A 37 1.11 -2.41 22.76
N PHE A 38 0.24 -3.36 22.42
CA PHE A 38 0.59 -4.48 21.55
C PHE A 38 0.89 -4.01 20.12
N LEU A 39 0.11 -3.05 19.61
CA LEU A 39 0.36 -2.45 18.30
C LEU A 39 1.71 -1.74 18.26
N LEU A 40 2.02 -0.92 19.27
CA LEU A 40 3.29 -0.22 19.38
C LEU A 40 4.47 -1.19 19.48
N ALA A 41 4.35 -2.23 20.31
CA ALA A 41 5.36 -3.26 20.44
C ALA A 41 5.58 -4.02 19.11
N ALA A 42 4.51 -4.35 18.39
CA ALA A 42 4.58 -5.00 17.09
C ALA A 42 5.30 -4.12 16.06
N VAL A 43 4.91 -2.85 15.94
CA VAL A 43 5.53 -1.89 15.02
C VAL A 43 7.01 -1.72 15.34
N LEU A 44 7.36 -1.56 16.62
CA LEU A 44 8.76 -1.43 17.07
C LEU A 44 9.57 -2.69 16.72
N LEU A 45 9.05 -3.87 16.99
CA LEU A 45 9.72 -5.14 16.70
C LEU A 45 9.97 -5.32 15.20
N VAL A 46 8.98 -5.03 14.34
CA VAL A 46 9.15 -5.08 12.89
C VAL A 46 10.17 -4.04 12.42
N SER A 47 10.19 -2.85 13.04
CA SER A 47 11.14 -1.77 12.71
C SER A 47 12.57 -2.19 13.03
N ILE A 48 12.80 -2.70 14.23
CA ILE A 48 14.11 -3.20 14.66
C ILE A 48 14.56 -4.36 13.77
N ASN A 49 13.69 -5.34 13.49
CA ASN A 49 14.03 -6.46 12.62
C ASN A 49 14.38 -5.99 11.21
N SER A 50 13.61 -5.05 10.64
CA SER A 50 13.91 -4.51 9.31
C SER A 50 15.26 -3.80 9.28
N LEU A 51 15.63 -3.08 10.34
CA LEU A 51 16.95 -2.44 10.45
C LEU A 51 18.06 -3.49 10.58
N LEU A 52 17.91 -4.49 11.45
CA LEU A 52 18.88 -5.57 11.62
C LEU A 52 19.10 -6.36 10.31
N ILE A 53 18.02 -6.68 9.59
CA ILE A 53 18.10 -7.37 8.30
C ILE A 53 18.77 -6.48 7.24
N SER A 54 18.54 -5.17 7.27
CA SER A 54 19.18 -4.23 6.32
C SER A 54 20.70 -4.17 6.46
N LEU A 55 21.24 -4.46 7.65
CA LEU A 55 22.69 -4.52 7.91
C LEU A 55 23.36 -5.77 7.33
N ILE A 56 22.58 -6.79 6.93
CA ILE A 56 23.12 -8.01 6.33
C ILE A 56 23.54 -7.71 4.88
N PRO A 57 24.84 -7.82 4.54
CA PRO A 57 25.33 -7.48 3.21
C PRO A 57 24.99 -8.54 2.14
N ILE A 58 24.63 -9.76 2.56
CA ILE A 58 24.37 -10.89 1.65
C ILE A 58 22.90 -10.84 1.17
N PRO A 59 22.63 -10.46 -0.10
CA PRO A 59 21.26 -10.24 -0.59
C PRO A 59 20.42 -11.53 -0.59
N PHE A 60 21.07 -12.67 -0.81
CA PHE A 60 20.42 -13.99 -0.85
C PHE A 60 19.79 -14.38 0.49
N LEU A 61 20.42 -14.04 1.63
CA LEU A 61 19.85 -14.25 2.97
C LEU A 61 18.90 -13.12 3.35
N ARG A 62 19.21 -11.89 2.92
CA ARG A 62 18.44 -10.70 3.29
C ARG A 62 16.99 -10.79 2.82
N ARG A 63 16.75 -11.21 1.58
CA ARG A 63 15.40 -11.25 0.99
C ARG A 63 14.44 -12.22 1.71
N PRO A 64 14.77 -13.50 1.93
CA PRO A 64 13.86 -14.41 2.63
C PRO A 64 13.63 -13.98 4.09
N LEU A 65 14.65 -13.47 4.78
CA LEU A 65 14.50 -12.96 6.15
C LEU A 65 13.58 -11.74 6.20
N GLN A 66 13.76 -10.77 5.28
CA GLN A 66 12.87 -9.62 5.18
C GLN A 66 11.44 -10.07 4.87
N ARG A 67 11.28 -11.01 3.93
CA ARG A 67 9.97 -11.55 3.55
C ARG A 67 9.29 -12.21 4.75
N LEU A 68 10.01 -13.03 5.52
CA LEU A 68 9.49 -13.68 6.71
C LEU A 68 9.09 -12.67 7.78
N SER A 69 9.94 -11.69 8.04
CA SER A 69 9.67 -10.59 8.98
C SER A 69 8.44 -9.79 8.57
N ASP A 70 8.31 -9.42 7.30
CA ASP A 70 7.16 -8.67 6.79
C ASP A 70 5.88 -9.52 6.85
N VAL A 71 5.95 -10.81 6.51
CA VAL A 71 4.79 -11.72 6.56
C VAL A 71 4.28 -11.84 8.00
N ILE A 72 5.15 -12.18 8.95
CA ILE A 72 4.76 -12.37 10.35
C ILE A 72 4.34 -11.03 10.96
N GLY A 73 5.16 -10.00 10.78
CA GLY A 73 4.98 -8.68 11.36
C GLY A 73 3.73 -7.98 10.86
N CYS A 74 3.58 -7.82 9.54
CA CYS A 74 2.41 -7.15 8.97
C CYS A 74 1.12 -7.94 9.25
N ARG A 75 1.17 -9.28 9.22
CA ARG A 75 0.00 -10.11 9.57
C ARG A 75 -0.41 -9.94 11.02
N TYR A 76 0.56 -9.87 11.94
CA TYR A 76 0.29 -9.63 13.35
C TYR A 76 -0.30 -8.24 13.60
N ILE A 77 0.24 -7.21 12.94
CA ILE A 77 -0.31 -5.85 12.99
C ILE A 77 -1.76 -5.81 12.48
N LEU A 78 -2.02 -6.41 11.32
CA LEU A 78 -3.37 -6.52 10.74
C LEU A 78 -4.34 -7.24 11.69
N PHE A 79 -3.87 -8.30 12.36
CA PHE A 79 -4.66 -9.03 13.35
C PHE A 79 -5.04 -8.15 14.55
N ILE A 80 -4.10 -7.37 15.12
CA ILE A 80 -4.39 -6.43 16.23
C ILE A 80 -5.40 -5.36 15.80
N LEU A 81 -5.31 -4.89 14.55
CA LEU A 81 -6.25 -3.94 13.96
C LEU A 81 -7.65 -4.53 13.75
N GLY A 82 -7.81 -5.86 13.88
CA GLY A 82 -9.08 -6.57 13.76
C GLY A 82 -9.30 -7.23 12.39
N PHE A 83 -8.31 -7.20 11.50
CA PHE A 83 -8.39 -7.83 10.18
C PHE A 83 -7.88 -9.28 10.27
N TRP A 84 -8.76 -10.20 10.69
CA TRP A 84 -8.44 -11.62 10.77
C TRP A 84 -8.18 -12.25 9.39
N TRP A 85 -8.99 -11.88 8.41
CA TRP A 85 -8.90 -12.37 7.04
C TRP A 85 -9.26 -11.26 6.06
N ILE A 86 -8.45 -11.11 5.01
CA ILE A 86 -8.73 -10.20 3.90
C ILE A 86 -8.99 -11.11 2.70
N SER A 87 -10.24 -11.17 2.27
CA SER A 87 -10.62 -11.94 1.09
C SER A 87 -10.09 -11.23 -0.15
N ALA A 88 -9.01 -11.77 -0.73
CA ALA A 88 -8.56 -11.35 -2.04
C ALA A 88 -9.45 -12.04 -3.08
N GLY A 89 -10.21 -11.25 -3.84
CA GLY A 89 -10.87 -11.70 -5.06
C GLY A 89 -10.07 -11.22 -6.27
N TRP A 90 -10.15 -11.94 -7.38
CA TRP A 90 -9.63 -11.49 -8.67
C TRP A 90 -10.70 -11.75 -9.73
N GLU A 91 -10.92 -10.76 -10.59
CA GLU A 91 -11.78 -10.94 -11.75
C GLU A 91 -10.91 -11.35 -12.93
N GLN A 92 -11.18 -12.54 -13.50
CA GLN A 92 -10.62 -12.91 -14.79
C GLN A 92 -11.01 -11.85 -15.82
N LYS A 93 -10.06 -11.37 -16.64
CA LYS A 93 -10.29 -10.57 -17.86
C LYS A 93 -11.20 -11.35 -18.82
N LYS A 94 -12.51 -11.32 -18.58
CA LYS A 94 -13.54 -11.66 -19.57
C LYS A 94 -14.62 -10.60 -19.51
N VAL A 95 -14.21 -9.40 -19.92
CA VAL A 95 -15.09 -8.24 -20.13
C VAL A 95 -15.74 -7.79 -18.83
N VAL A 96 -15.99 -6.50 -18.68
CA VAL A 96 -16.86 -5.94 -17.65
C VAL A 96 -18.31 -6.36 -17.98
N SER A 97 -18.57 -7.67 -18.01
CA SER A 97 -19.89 -8.25 -18.06
C SER A 97 -20.30 -8.38 -16.61
N ALA A 98 -21.27 -7.55 -16.21
CA ALA A 98 -21.83 -7.42 -14.87
C ALA A 98 -22.46 -8.70 -14.26
N ARG A 99 -22.09 -9.89 -14.75
CA ARG A 99 -22.60 -11.21 -14.38
C ARG A 99 -21.54 -12.34 -14.36
N GLY A 100 -20.25 -12.03 -14.44
CA GLY A 100 -19.20 -13.04 -14.22
C GLY A 100 -19.10 -13.40 -12.74
N LYS A 101 -19.23 -14.69 -12.38
CA LYS A 101 -18.88 -15.14 -11.03
C LYS A 101 -17.39 -14.86 -10.83
N ALA A 102 -17.05 -13.97 -9.91
CA ALA A 102 -15.66 -13.81 -9.48
C ALA A 102 -15.18 -15.14 -8.91
N ASP A 103 -14.15 -15.73 -9.53
CA ASP A 103 -13.53 -16.92 -8.98
C ASP A 103 -12.89 -16.56 -7.64
N GLN A 104 -13.27 -17.30 -6.59
CA GLN A 104 -12.68 -17.15 -5.28
C GLN A 104 -11.29 -17.77 -5.29
N GLY A 105 -10.27 -16.95 -5.07
CA GLY A 105 -8.89 -17.40 -5.07
C GLY A 105 -7.93 -16.23 -5.00
N TRP A 106 -6.67 -16.53 -4.67
CA TRP A 106 -5.63 -15.52 -4.73
C TRP A 106 -5.35 -15.18 -6.20
N PRO A 107 -5.11 -13.89 -6.54
CA PRO A 107 -4.68 -13.54 -7.88
C PRO A 107 -3.41 -14.32 -8.26
N PRO A 108 -3.18 -14.63 -9.55
CA PRO A 108 -2.00 -15.37 -10.03
C PRO A 108 -0.66 -14.65 -9.78
N CYS A 109 -0.65 -13.52 -9.07
CA CYS A 109 0.54 -12.81 -8.58
C CYS A 109 1.40 -13.61 -7.59
N GLY A 110 1.22 -14.94 -7.46
CA GLY A 110 2.20 -15.82 -6.81
C GLY A 110 3.62 -15.64 -7.37
N ASP A 111 3.73 -15.21 -8.63
CA ASP A 111 4.98 -15.00 -9.37
C ASP A 111 5.55 -13.58 -9.30
N ALA A 112 5.11 -12.73 -8.36
CA ALA A 112 5.68 -11.40 -8.21
C ALA A 112 7.14 -11.50 -7.71
N THR A 113 8.08 -11.51 -8.66
CA THR A 113 9.52 -11.68 -8.43
C THR A 113 10.22 -10.33 -8.33
N SER A 114 11.52 -10.36 -8.02
CA SER A 114 12.35 -9.16 -7.94
C SER A 114 12.38 -8.41 -9.27
N GLY A 115 11.95 -7.15 -9.26
CA GLY A 115 11.83 -6.32 -10.46
C GLY A 115 10.49 -6.43 -11.20
N THR A 116 9.55 -7.27 -10.76
CA THR A 116 8.16 -7.18 -11.23
C THR A 116 7.56 -5.86 -10.79
N LEU A 117 6.87 -5.18 -11.72
CA LEU A 117 6.20 -3.92 -11.45
C LEU A 117 4.75 -4.19 -11.03
N LEU A 118 4.39 -3.73 -9.83
CA LEU A 118 3.06 -3.77 -9.28
C LEU A 118 2.51 -2.35 -9.27
N VAL A 119 1.31 -2.16 -9.79
CA VAL A 119 0.59 -0.87 -9.69
C VAL A 119 -0.61 -1.10 -8.83
N ALA A 120 -0.72 -0.35 -7.74
CA ALA A 120 -1.84 -0.44 -6.82
C ALA A 120 -2.33 0.95 -6.44
N ASN A 121 -3.64 1.09 -6.29
CA ASN A 121 -4.22 2.21 -5.58
C ASN A 121 -3.77 2.14 -4.09
N SER A 122 -3.65 3.30 -3.46
CA SER A 122 -3.49 3.40 -2.00
C SER A 122 -4.68 4.17 -1.44
N CYS A 123 -5.66 3.47 -0.84
CA CYS A 123 -6.77 4.09 -0.13
C CYS A 123 -6.43 4.29 1.36
N SER A 124 -5.64 3.38 1.93
CA SER A 124 -5.37 3.37 3.37
C SER A 124 -4.03 2.74 3.72
N TYR A 125 -3.59 2.94 4.96
CA TYR A 125 -2.42 2.25 5.51
C TYR A 125 -2.58 0.72 5.52
N LEU A 126 -3.81 0.20 5.49
CA LEU A 126 -4.08 -1.24 5.41
C LEU A 126 -3.60 -1.82 4.09
N ASP A 127 -3.68 -1.05 3.00
CA ASP A 127 -3.21 -1.49 1.68
C ASP A 127 -1.70 -1.70 1.70
N ILE A 128 -0.97 -0.79 2.34
CA ILE A 128 0.49 -0.89 2.52
C ILE A 128 0.84 -2.13 3.37
N LEU A 129 0.15 -2.33 4.49
CA LEU A 129 0.35 -3.51 5.34
C LEU A 129 0.04 -4.81 4.60
N TYR A 130 -1.04 -4.83 3.83
CA TYR A 130 -1.47 -5.98 3.04
C TYR A 130 -0.47 -6.29 1.92
N LEU A 131 -0.03 -5.28 1.16
CA LEU A 131 0.95 -5.43 0.08
C LEU A 131 2.31 -5.88 0.63
N SER A 132 2.75 -5.33 1.77
CA SER A 132 3.98 -5.77 2.44
C SER A 132 3.89 -7.20 2.96
N PHE A 133 2.78 -7.56 3.62
CA PHE A 133 2.49 -8.93 4.00
C PHE A 133 2.49 -9.87 2.78
N ARG A 134 1.95 -9.45 1.63
CA ARG A 134 1.74 -10.34 0.47
C ARG A 134 2.91 -10.46 -0.49
N PHE A 135 3.69 -9.39 -0.66
CA PHE A 135 4.74 -9.31 -1.67
C PHE A 135 6.08 -8.80 -1.11
N SER A 136 6.09 -8.16 0.07
CA SER A 136 7.26 -7.43 0.59
C SER A 136 7.89 -6.57 -0.52
N PRO A 137 7.13 -5.62 -1.11
CA PRO A 137 7.64 -4.84 -2.22
C PRO A 137 8.56 -3.73 -1.74
N THR A 138 9.36 -3.21 -2.66
CA THR A 138 9.92 -1.85 -2.54
C THR A 138 8.90 -0.88 -3.10
N TYR A 139 8.56 0.18 -2.36
CA TYR A 139 7.58 1.16 -2.81
C TYR A 139 8.24 2.24 -3.66
N GLY A 140 7.57 2.68 -4.72
CA GLY A 140 7.95 3.83 -5.52
C GLY A 140 6.86 4.88 -5.46
N VAL A 141 7.15 6.03 -4.85
CA VAL A 141 6.21 7.15 -4.72
C VAL A 141 6.50 8.19 -5.80
N PRO A 142 5.51 8.60 -6.60
CA PRO A 142 5.70 9.66 -7.60
C PRO A 142 5.88 11.02 -6.93
N LEU A 143 6.66 11.89 -7.58
CA LEU A 143 6.83 13.28 -7.14
C LEU A 143 5.57 14.09 -7.47
N ARG A 144 4.99 14.74 -6.46
CA ARG A 144 3.80 15.61 -6.63
C ARG A 144 4.15 16.95 -7.27
N GLU A 145 5.22 17.55 -6.79
CA GLU A 145 5.77 18.81 -7.27
C GLU A 145 7.17 18.49 -7.79
N ALA A 146 7.34 18.49 -9.10
CA ALA A 146 8.65 18.27 -9.72
C ALA A 146 9.05 19.53 -10.50
N SER A 147 10.23 20.04 -10.21
CA SER A 147 10.78 21.25 -10.82
C SER A 147 11.05 21.11 -12.33
N SER A 148 11.00 19.91 -12.89
CA SER A 148 11.26 19.65 -14.31
C SER A 148 10.50 18.43 -14.83
N ALA A 149 10.08 18.46 -16.09
CA ALA A 149 9.35 17.37 -16.75
C ALA A 149 10.11 16.02 -16.72
N LYS A 150 11.45 16.04 -16.83
CA LYS A 150 12.28 14.83 -16.70
C LYS A 150 12.22 14.22 -15.30
N LYS A 151 12.08 15.04 -14.25
CA LYS A 151 11.94 14.57 -12.86
C LYS A 151 10.54 14.06 -12.56
N GLN A 152 9.51 14.49 -13.30
CA GLN A 152 8.16 13.94 -13.17
C GLN A 152 8.10 12.44 -13.48
N GLN A 153 9.04 11.92 -14.27
CA GLN A 153 9.13 10.49 -14.58
C GLN A 153 9.92 9.67 -13.54
N CYS A 154 10.39 10.30 -12.46
CA CYS A 154 11.14 9.65 -11.41
C CYS A 154 10.25 9.25 -10.22
N LEU A 155 10.68 8.24 -9.48
CA LEU A 155 10.04 7.75 -8.27
C LEU A 155 11.01 7.86 -7.09
N VAL A 156 10.47 8.15 -5.91
CA VAL A 156 11.22 8.09 -4.66
C VAL A 156 11.08 6.67 -4.08
N PRO A 157 12.18 5.88 -3.98
CA PRO A 157 12.14 4.56 -3.37
C PRO A 157 11.88 4.67 -1.87
N LYS A 158 10.91 3.90 -1.36
CA LYS A 158 10.56 3.83 0.06
C LYS A 158 10.43 2.38 0.51
N GLY A 159 10.83 2.11 1.75
CA GLY A 159 10.51 0.86 2.45
C GLY A 159 9.12 0.91 3.09
N LEU A 160 8.73 -0.18 3.76
CA LEU A 160 7.44 -0.29 4.49
C LEU A 160 7.17 0.92 5.40
N PHE A 161 8.11 1.23 6.30
CA PHE A 161 7.91 2.31 7.27
C PHE A 161 7.90 3.70 6.64
N GLY A 162 8.75 3.92 5.64
CA GLY A 162 8.74 5.17 4.88
C GLY A 162 7.40 5.37 4.17
N MET A 163 6.83 4.30 3.61
CA MET A 163 5.51 4.35 2.97
C MET A 163 4.37 4.56 3.96
N LEU A 164 4.41 3.89 5.12
CA LEU A 164 3.42 4.09 6.19
C LEU A 164 3.46 5.53 6.73
N TRP A 165 4.67 6.08 6.89
CA TRP A 165 4.85 7.48 7.26
C TRP A 165 4.30 8.42 6.20
N ASP A 166 4.56 8.14 4.93
CA ASP A 166 4.08 8.95 3.82
C ASP A 166 2.54 8.93 3.71
N VAL A 167 1.92 7.77 3.93
CA VAL A 167 0.46 7.63 3.99
C VAL A 167 -0.13 8.37 5.19
N ALA A 168 0.48 8.25 6.37
CA ALA A 168 -0.05 8.83 7.59
C ALA A 168 0.08 10.36 7.66
N PHE A 169 1.20 10.91 7.18
CA PHE A 169 1.54 12.32 7.37
C PHE A 169 1.65 13.11 6.07
N SER A 170 1.63 12.46 4.91
CA SER A 170 1.76 13.10 3.60
C SER A 170 2.86 14.17 3.52
N PRO A 171 4.10 13.85 3.93
CA PRO A 171 5.21 14.79 3.86
C PRO A 171 5.52 15.15 2.41
N LYS A 172 6.18 16.31 2.24
CA LYS A 172 6.74 16.69 0.94
C LYS A 172 7.85 15.69 0.56
N GLN A 173 7.82 15.23 -0.69
CA GLN A 173 8.81 14.30 -1.20
C GLN A 173 10.09 15.06 -1.58
N ASP A 174 11.23 14.47 -1.24
CA ASP A 174 12.54 15.04 -1.56
C ASP A 174 12.93 14.67 -2.99
N GLU A 175 13.02 15.68 -3.87
CA GLU A 175 13.42 15.50 -5.26
C GLU A 175 14.83 14.92 -5.40
N SER A 176 15.71 15.09 -4.41
CA SER A 176 17.10 14.61 -4.47
C SER A 176 17.19 13.07 -4.48
N GLN A 177 16.18 12.40 -3.93
CA GLN A 177 16.10 10.95 -3.84
C GLN A 177 15.35 10.31 -5.02
N ALA A 178 14.91 11.11 -5.98
CA ALA A 178 14.11 10.63 -7.10
C ALA A 178 14.97 9.87 -8.12
N VAL A 179 14.54 8.66 -8.48
CA VAL A 179 15.25 7.75 -9.39
C VAL A 179 14.33 7.39 -10.56
N PRO A 180 14.83 7.32 -11.79
CA PRO A 180 14.04 6.83 -12.93
C PRO A 180 13.48 5.42 -12.69
N VAL A 181 12.28 5.14 -13.20
CA VAL A 181 11.62 3.84 -12.99
C VAL A 181 12.48 2.67 -13.46
N ALA A 182 13.09 2.81 -14.65
CA ALA A 182 13.93 1.77 -15.23
C ALA A 182 15.12 1.41 -14.31
N ASP A 183 15.79 2.42 -13.76
CA ASP A 183 16.91 2.23 -12.84
C ASP A 183 16.45 1.59 -11.53
N LEU A 184 15.27 1.97 -11.04
CA LEU A 184 14.71 1.44 -9.81
C LEU A 184 14.28 -0.03 -9.97
N VAL A 185 13.69 -0.40 -11.11
CA VAL A 185 13.40 -1.80 -11.48
C VAL A 185 14.70 -2.61 -11.58
N ALA A 186 15.73 -2.06 -12.25
CA ALA A 186 17.03 -2.71 -12.37
C ALA A 186 17.68 -2.93 -10.99
N ARG A 187 17.62 -1.95 -10.09
CA ARG A 187 18.09 -2.06 -8.69
C ARG A 187 17.33 -3.13 -7.92
N CYS A 188 16.02 -3.20 -8.07
CA CYS A 188 15.20 -4.22 -7.42
C CYS A 188 15.59 -5.63 -7.87
N LYS A 189 15.86 -5.80 -9.17
CA LYS A 189 16.30 -7.07 -9.75
C LYS A 189 17.72 -7.45 -9.30
N ALA A 190 18.67 -6.52 -9.37
CA ALA A 190 20.07 -6.75 -9.02
C ALA A 190 20.26 -7.08 -7.53
N SER A 191 19.61 -6.33 -6.65
CA SER A 191 19.75 -6.49 -5.20
C SER A 191 18.70 -7.40 -4.57
N SER A 192 17.88 -8.07 -5.39
CA SER A 192 16.78 -8.94 -4.94
C SER A 192 15.86 -8.27 -3.91
N LEU A 193 15.47 -7.01 -4.17
CA LEU A 193 14.65 -6.21 -3.23
C LEU A 193 13.17 -6.58 -3.24
N GLY A 194 12.77 -7.50 -4.13
CA GLY A 194 11.37 -7.81 -4.38
C GLY A 194 10.76 -7.01 -5.53
N PRO A 195 9.44 -7.12 -5.71
CA PRO A 195 8.73 -6.35 -6.72
C PRO A 195 8.73 -4.87 -6.37
N LEU A 196 8.67 -4.02 -7.40
CA LEU A 196 8.47 -2.59 -7.26
C LEU A 196 6.97 -2.30 -7.24
N CYS A 197 6.45 -1.81 -6.13
CA CYS A 197 5.06 -1.36 -6.02
C CYS A 197 4.96 0.16 -6.20
N ILE A 198 4.31 0.59 -7.27
CA ILE A 198 4.05 2.00 -7.57
C ILE A 198 2.64 2.34 -7.08
N LEU A 199 2.55 3.42 -6.32
CA LEU A 199 1.29 4.00 -5.86
C LEU A 199 1.08 5.30 -6.66
N PRO A 200 0.44 5.21 -7.83
CA PRO A 200 0.46 6.27 -8.84
C PRO A 200 -0.29 7.53 -8.40
N GLU A 201 -1.17 7.42 -7.41
CA GLU A 201 -1.92 8.56 -6.85
C GLU A 201 -1.02 9.49 -6.01
N GLY A 202 0.12 8.99 -5.51
CA GLY A 202 1.04 9.74 -4.65
C GLY A 202 0.45 10.18 -3.30
N LEU A 203 -0.82 9.86 -3.03
CA LEU A 203 -1.64 10.22 -1.88
C LEU A 203 -2.63 9.09 -1.58
N THR A 204 -3.21 9.13 -0.38
CA THR A 204 -4.37 8.29 -0.07
C THR A 204 -5.63 8.83 -0.74
N SER A 205 -6.30 8.02 -1.56
CA SER A 205 -7.65 8.34 -2.02
C SER A 205 -8.66 8.23 -0.87
N HIS A 206 -9.67 9.10 -0.88
CA HIS A 206 -10.80 8.99 0.03
C HIS A 206 -11.87 8.06 -0.55
N GLU A 207 -12.54 7.31 0.33
CA GLU A 207 -13.52 6.25 0.08
C GLU A 207 -14.52 6.59 -1.05
N GLY A 208 -14.15 6.25 -2.29
CA GLY A 208 -15.04 6.31 -3.46
C GLY A 208 -14.50 7.06 -4.67
N ALA A 209 -13.42 7.83 -4.55
CA ALA A 209 -12.83 8.55 -5.68
C ALA A 209 -11.33 8.26 -5.84
N MET A 210 -10.99 7.71 -6.99
CA MET A 210 -9.60 7.47 -7.40
C MET A 210 -8.96 8.79 -7.82
N LEU A 211 -7.81 9.13 -7.23
CA LEU A 211 -7.08 10.33 -7.62
C LEU A 211 -6.49 10.17 -9.02
N PRO A 212 -6.28 11.28 -9.74
CA PRO A 212 -5.56 11.23 -11.01
C PRO A 212 -4.17 10.66 -10.79
N PHE A 213 -3.77 9.76 -11.66
CA PHE A 213 -2.43 9.19 -11.62
C PHE A 213 -1.40 10.27 -11.93
N LEU A 214 -0.37 10.33 -11.11
CA LEU A 214 0.78 11.16 -11.36
C LEU A 214 1.73 10.44 -12.33
N PRO A 215 2.50 11.20 -13.13
CA PRO A 215 3.63 10.65 -13.85
C PRO A 215 4.56 9.87 -12.91
N PRO A 216 5.16 8.77 -13.37
CA PRO A 216 5.17 8.28 -14.75
C PRO A 216 3.97 7.39 -15.14
N VAL A 217 3.08 7.04 -14.21
CA VAL A 217 1.96 6.11 -14.49
C VAL A 217 0.78 6.83 -15.14
N GLY A 218 0.47 8.05 -14.70
CA GLY A 218 -0.51 8.91 -15.37
C GLY A 218 0.13 9.80 -16.42
N GLY A 219 -0.68 10.21 -17.41
CA GLY A 219 -0.26 11.25 -18.36
C GLY A 219 0.00 12.56 -17.62
N ALA A 220 1.12 13.22 -17.92
CA ALA A 220 1.31 14.58 -17.41
C ALA A 220 0.21 15.48 -18.01
N PRO A 221 -0.34 16.45 -17.28
CA PRO A 221 -1.24 17.43 -17.87
C PRO A 221 -0.49 18.15 -19.02
N GLY A 222 -0.89 17.87 -20.27
CA GLY A 222 -0.23 18.36 -21.49
C GLY A 222 0.64 17.35 -22.26
N LEU A 223 0.78 16.10 -21.79
CA LEU A 223 1.44 14.99 -22.52
C LEU A 223 0.47 13.81 -22.66
N GLU A 224 -0.56 13.98 -23.49
CA GLU A 224 -1.56 12.94 -23.75
C GLU A 224 -1.03 11.71 -24.52
N ASN A 225 0.23 11.72 -24.99
CA ASN A 225 0.71 10.74 -25.97
C ASN A 225 2.00 9.97 -25.63
N THR A 226 2.55 10.04 -24.43
CA THR A 226 3.64 9.13 -24.05
C THR A 226 3.06 7.91 -23.35
N ALA A 227 2.37 7.07 -24.13
CA ALA A 227 2.10 5.70 -23.74
C ALA A 227 3.44 4.99 -23.47
N TRP A 228 3.47 4.20 -22.39
CA TRP A 228 4.55 3.27 -22.13
C TRP A 228 4.78 2.37 -23.37
N PRO A 229 6.02 2.02 -23.71
CA PRO A 229 6.29 1.00 -24.73
C PRO A 229 5.76 -0.38 -24.33
#